data_AF-A0A077QDJ5-F1
#
_entry.id   AF-A0A077QDJ5-F1
#
_cell.length_a   1.000
_cell.length_b   1.000
_cell.length_c   1.000
_cell.angle_alpha   90.00
_cell.angle_beta   90.00
_cell.angle_gamma   90.00
#
_symmetry.space_group_name_H-M   'P 1'
#
loop_
_entity.id
_entity.type
_entity.pdbx_description
1 polymer ?
#
loop_
_entity_poly.entity_id
_entity_poly.type
_entity_poly.pdbx_seq_one_letter_code
_entity_poly.pdbx_strand_id
1 'polypeptide(L)' 'MIRTGERYIDDLRDGRTIFINGEVVTDHVDHPAFRNTIRSVANLYDYQIEHADRMMFMTEAGNRISLY' A
#
# COMPACT_ATOMS: atom_id res chain seq x y z
N MET A 1 -7.79 -11.68 2.93
CA MET A 1 -6.32 -11.88 3.02
C MET A 1 -5.71 -10.54 3.39
N ILE A 2 -4.80 -10.49 4.36
CA ILE A 2 -4.13 -9.25 4.75
C ILE A 2 -3.15 -8.85 3.64
N ARG A 3 -3.13 -7.58 3.26
CA ARG A 3 -2.29 -7.07 2.18
C ARG A 3 -0.86 -6.87 2.71
N THR A 4 0.13 -7.45 2.03
CA THR A 4 1.55 -7.19 2.27
C THR A 4 1.98 -5.90 1.58
N GLY A 5 3.12 -5.33 1.96
CA GLY A 5 3.73 -4.19 1.28
C GLY A 5 4.02 -4.49 -0.20
N GLU A 6 4.52 -5.68 -0.50
CA GLU A 6 4.75 -6.15 -1.88
C GLU A 6 3.45 -6.16 -2.70
N ARG A 7 2.39 -6.76 -2.17
CA ARG A 7 1.09 -6.78 -2.84
C ARG A 7 0.53 -5.37 -3.01
N TYR A 8 0.77 -4.48 -2.05
CA TYR A 8 0.41 -3.07 -2.19
C TYR A 8 1.06 -2.40 -3.39
N ILE A 9 2.37 -2.60 -3.56
CA ILE A 9 3.14 -2.07 -4.68
C ILE A 9 2.64 -2.64 -6.01
N ASP A 10 2.36 -3.94 -6.07
CA ASP A 10 1.88 -4.60 -7.29
C ASP A 10 0.49 -4.10 -7.71
N ASP A 11 -0.44 -3.96 -6.78
CA ASP A 11 -1.79 -3.45 -7.13
C ASP A 11 -1.75 -1.97 -7.59
N LEU A 12 -0.68 -1.21 -7.27
CA LEU A 12 -0.51 0.14 -7.81
C LEU A 12 -0.09 0.12 -9.29
N ARG A 13 0.36 -1.01 -9.85
CA ARG A 13 0.64 -1.13 -11.29
C ARG A 13 -0.65 -1.38 -12.09
N ASP A 14 -1.65 -0.54 -11.86
CA ASP A 14 -3.00 -0.67 -12.42
C ASP A 14 -3.21 0.11 -13.73
N GLY A 15 -2.16 0.75 -14.26
CA GLY A 15 -2.22 1.51 -15.51
C GLY A 15 -2.84 2.90 -15.39
N ARG A 16 -2.98 3.45 -14.17
CA ARG A 16 -3.44 4.84 -14.00
C ARG A 16 -2.46 5.85 -14.59
N THR A 17 -3.02 6.99 -15.00
CA THR A 17 -2.29 8.12 -15.56
C THR A 17 -2.30 9.28 -14.58
N ILE A 18 -1.11 9.75 -14.19
CA ILE A 18 -0.93 10.87 -13.27
C ILE A 18 -0.40 12.08 -14.03
N PHE A 19 -1.00 13.25 -13.80
CA PHE A 19 -0.54 14.52 -14.34
C PHE A 19 0.18 15.30 -13.24
N ILE A 20 1.46 15.61 -13.42
CA ILE A 20 2.26 16.35 -12.44
C ILE A 20 3.23 17.27 -13.17
N ASN A 21 3.32 18.55 -12.75
CA ASN A 21 4.23 19.54 -13.34
C ASN A 21 4.12 19.69 -14.88
N GLY A 22 2.93 19.45 -15.45
CA GLY A 22 2.71 19.48 -16.90
C GLY A 22 3.11 18.20 -17.64
N GLU A 23 3.59 17.18 -16.94
CA GLU A 23 3.97 15.89 -17.49
C GLU A 23 2.91 14.82 -17.23
N VAL A 24 2.87 13.81 -18.11
CA VAL A 24 2.03 12.62 -18.00
C VAL A 24 2.89 11.45 -17.53
N VAL A 25 2.62 10.95 -16.34
CA VAL A 25 3.32 9.80 -15.73
C VAL A 25 2.39 8.59 -15.75
N THR A 26 2.79 7.54 -16.46
CA THR A 26 2.05 6.27 -16.54
C THR A 26 2.66 5.18 -15.66
N ASP A 27 3.97 5.24 -15.38
CA ASP A 27 4.64 4.39 -14.39
C ASP A 27 4.97 5.18 -13.14
N HIS A 28 3.98 5.32 -12.27
CA HIS A 28 4.10 6.12 -11.05
C HIS A 28 4.75 5.35 -9.89
N VAL A 29 4.80 4.01 -9.94
CA VAL A 29 5.32 3.19 -8.84
C VAL A 29 6.82 3.42 -8.65
N ASP A 30 7.56 3.50 -9.76
CA ASP A 30 9.01 3.70 -9.74
C ASP A 30 9.42 5.18 -9.94
N HIS A 31 8.46 6.06 -10.18
CA HIS A 31 8.72 7.48 -10.44
C HIS A 31 9.35 8.18 -9.22
N PRO A 32 10.42 9.00 -9.39
CA PRO A 32 11.12 9.66 -8.29
C PRO A 32 10.21 10.49 -7.37
N ALA A 33 9.15 11.08 -7.90
CA ALA A 33 8.20 11.88 -7.13
C ALA A 33 7.34 11.05 -6.15
N PHE A 34 7.14 9.76 -6.40
CA PHE A 34 6.17 8.94 -5.66
C PHE A 34 6.79 7.72 -4.96
N ARG A 35 7.88 7.16 -5.51
CA ARG A 35 8.47 5.89 -5.08
C ARG A 35 8.75 5.80 -3.57
N ASN A 36 9.14 6.90 -2.94
CA ASN A 36 9.44 6.93 -1.51
C ASN A 36 8.17 6.89 -0.66
N THR A 37 7.16 7.67 -1.02
CA THR A 37 5.86 7.67 -0.34
C THR A 37 5.17 6.32 -0.46
N ILE A 38 5.21 5.71 -1.66
CA ILE A 38 4.70 4.37 -1.92
C ILE A 38 5.41 3.35 -1.01
N ARG A 39 6.73 3.36 -0.93
CA ARG A 39 7.49 2.47 -0.04
C ARG A 39 7.17 2.69 1.43
N SER A 40 6.95 3.92 1.88
CA SER A 40 6.54 4.18 3.26
C SER A 40 5.19 3.55 3.60
N VAL A 41 4.23 3.58 2.67
CA VAL A 41 2.92 2.92 2.86
C VAL A 41 3.05 1.40 2.77
N ALA A 42 3.88 0.88 1.86
CA ALA A 42 4.18 -0.55 1.79
C ALA A 42 4.73 -1.07 3.13
N ASN A 43 5.69 -0.36 3.72
CA ASN A 43 6.26 -0.69 5.02
C ASN A 43 5.23 -0.65 6.15
N LEU A 44 4.21 0.21 6.06
CA LEU A 44 3.12 0.22 7.03
C LEU A 44 2.28 -1.07 6.97
N TYR A 45 2.01 -1.60 5.77
CA TYR A 45 1.34 -2.89 5.63
C TYR A 45 2.16 -4.03 6.24
N ASP A 46 3.46 -4.05 6.00
CA ASP A 46 4.35 -5.06 6.58
C ASP A 46 4.42 -4.92 8.12
N TYR A 47 4.51 -3.70 8.63
CA TYR A 47 4.48 -3.40 10.06
C TYR A 47 3.16 -3.86 10.72
N GLN A 48 2.02 -3.66 10.04
CA GLN A 48 0.73 -4.13 10.55
C GLN A 48 0.71 -5.66 10.69
N ILE A 49 1.30 -6.39 9.75
CA ILE A 49 1.41 -7.85 9.80
C ILE A 49 2.32 -8.28 10.95
N GLU A 50 3.48 -7.64 11.10
CA GLU A 50 4.44 -7.93 12.18
C GLU A 50 3.86 -7.66 13.58
N HIS A 51 3.02 -6.62 13.70
CA HIS A 51 2.39 -6.19 14.95
C HIS A 51 0.88 -6.41 14.96
N ALA A 52 0.44 -7.56 14.44
CA ALA A 52 -0.98 -7.89 14.29
C ALA A 52 -1.76 -7.98 15.63
N ASP A 53 -1.08 -8.07 16.77
CA ASP A 53 -1.66 -7.99 18.11
C ASP A 53 -2.13 -6.58 18.48
N ARG A 54 -1.47 -5.54 17.95
CA ARG A 54 -1.75 -4.12 18.22
C ARG A 54 -2.45 -3.41 17.09
N MET A 55 -2.20 -3.84 15.86
CA MET A 55 -2.61 -3.14 14.64
C MET A 55 -3.79 -3.80 13.93
N MET A 56 -4.27 -4.95 14.41
CA MET A 56 -5.38 -5.67 13.80
C MET A 56 -6.35 -6.23 14.83
N PHE A 57 -7.60 -6.42 14.41
CA PHE A 57 -8.61 -7.08 15.22
C PHE A 57 -9.43 -8.07 14.38
N MET A 58 -10.12 -8.98 15.08
CA MET A 58 -11.03 -9.94 14.48
C MET A 58 -12.43 -9.35 14.44
N THR A 59 -13.07 -9.37 13.27
CA THR A 59 -14.50 -9.07 13.17
C THR A 59 -15.32 -10.26 13.65
N GLU A 60 -16.60 -10.03 13.96
CA GLU A 60 -17.56 -11.09 14.33
C GLU A 60 -17.68 -12.17 13.25
N ALA A 61 -17.46 -11.81 11.98
CA ALA A 61 -17.45 -12.72 10.84
C ALA A 61 -16.15 -13.55 10.72
N GLY A 62 -15.20 -13.41 11.66
CA GLY A 62 -13.94 -14.16 11.67
C GLY A 62 -12.86 -13.60 10.73
N ASN A 63 -13.02 -12.37 10.22
CA ASN A 63 -12.00 -11.75 9.37
C ASN A 63 -11.03 -10.91 10.20
N ARG A 64 -9.73 -11.04 9.92
CA ARG A 64 -8.70 -10.15 10.49
C ARG A 64 -8.61 -8.88 9.65
N ILE A 65 -8.84 -7.72 10.27
CA ILE A 65 -8.81 -6.41 9.61
C ILE A 65 -7.87 -5.44 10.34
N SER A 66 -7.30 -4.49 9.58
CA SER A 66 -6.50 -3.39 10.11
C SER A 66 -7.33 -2.50 11.03
N LEU A 67 -6.72 -2.00 12.10
CA LEU A 67 -7.33 -1.05 13.04
C LEU A 67 -7.56 0.34 12.40
N TYR A 68 -6.89 0.62 11.28
CA TYR A 68 -6.94 1.88 10.52
C TYR A 68 -7.14 1.64 9.03
#